data_AF-A0A371PN75-F1
#
_entry.id   AF-A0A371PN75-F1
#
_cell.length_a   1.000
_cell.length_b   1.000
_cell.length_c   1.000
_cell.angle_alpha   90.00
_cell.angle_beta   90.00
_cell.angle_gamma   90.00
#
_symmetry.space_group_name_H-M   'P 1'
#
loop_
_entity.id
_entity.type
_entity.pdbx_description
1 polymer ?
#
loop_
_entity_poly.entity_id
_entity_poly.type
_entity_poly.pdbx_seq_one_letter_code
_entity_poly.pdbx_strand_id
1 'polypeptide(L)'
;MKKYVKNTICALTAVACLTGGASAFANQEPQIVPISAPIVPISTPAYEIMQQKWMDSISVYGTVTFLEDGRIMLENNNENAKFDKIILNVSEDTLILDAVSGLPKSVKDIRENEIIYAYVGPAMTMSLPPMTNAELLLTSIPADFAVPTYEEIDSVKHEENGSVTVHTNRDGKYIVTDDTVLFPYLTKNIVTKHDLVPGAKLLVWKQSVKAEGAEEAAESVKMMVFPYSYNGFVQAGLEDVAVNGEALELADGEQPYVANGRLMLPFRQVVEALGYTIEWKAETNSIKVLKGDQEQYAFTARGKEVTKGEEPYELLEAAALKNGVTFMAADDLLLLSGAKLVE
;
A
#
# COMPACT_ATOMS: atom_id res chain seq x y z
N MET A 1 7.10 -14.82 66.29
CA MET A 1 6.85 -15.96 67.20
C MET A 1 6.28 -17.13 66.40
N LYS A 2 6.85 -18.34 66.60
CA LYS A 2 6.40 -19.69 66.19
C LYS A 2 6.21 -19.95 64.68
N LYS A 3 7.19 -20.45 63.93
CA LYS A 3 7.88 -21.77 63.89
C LYS A 3 7.00 -22.98 63.52
N TYR A 4 7.41 -23.56 62.39
CA TYR A 4 6.94 -24.74 61.67
C TYR A 4 7.11 -26.07 62.41
N VAL A 5 6.35 -27.04 61.90
CA VAL A 5 5.95 -28.37 62.41
C VAL A 5 7.09 -29.41 62.44
N LYS A 6 6.96 -30.35 63.38
CA LYS A 6 7.83 -31.51 63.69
C LYS A 6 7.71 -32.69 62.70
N ASN A 7 8.86 -33.29 62.41
CA ASN A 7 9.29 -34.72 62.32
C ASN A 7 8.22 -35.83 62.09
N THR A 8 8.46 -36.98 61.43
CA THR A 8 9.50 -37.99 61.76
C THR A 8 9.48 -39.20 60.77
N ILE A 9 10.67 -39.58 60.24
CA ILE A 9 11.32 -40.92 60.02
C ILE A 9 10.49 -42.21 59.70
N CYS A 10 10.93 -42.96 58.67
CA CYS A 10 10.92 -44.44 58.58
C CYS A 10 11.96 -44.90 57.52
N ALA A 11 13.16 -45.37 57.89
CA ALA A 11 13.61 -46.75 58.18
C ALA A 11 13.90 -47.64 56.92
N LEU A 12 15.19 -48.02 56.80
CA LEU A 12 15.81 -48.94 55.83
C LEU A 12 15.56 -50.43 56.16
N THR A 13 15.66 -51.30 55.14
CA THR A 13 16.37 -52.63 55.02
C THR A 13 15.55 -53.59 54.11
N ALA A 14 16.06 -54.54 53.33
CA ALA A 14 17.32 -54.86 52.63
C ALA A 14 17.12 -56.22 51.87
N VAL A 15 18.10 -56.60 51.03
CA VAL A 15 18.40 -57.98 50.51
C VAL A 15 17.57 -58.42 49.27
N ALA A 16 18.08 -59.01 48.18
CA ALA A 16 19.23 -59.91 47.96
C ALA A 16 19.80 -59.79 46.53
N CYS A 17 21.10 -60.10 46.37
CA CYS A 17 21.76 -60.36 45.09
C CYS A 17 21.43 -61.77 44.59
N LEU A 18 21.29 -61.95 43.27
CA LEU A 18 21.64 -63.20 42.59
C LEU A 18 22.10 -62.92 41.15
N THR A 19 23.26 -63.50 40.86
CA THR A 19 24.11 -63.44 39.68
C THR A 19 23.57 -64.24 38.50
N GLY A 20 23.89 -63.82 37.27
CA GLY A 20 24.12 -64.77 36.18
C GLY A 20 23.74 -64.29 34.78
N GLY A 21 24.73 -64.21 33.89
CA GLY A 21 24.54 -64.43 32.46
C GLY A 21 24.54 -63.20 31.57
N ALA A 22 25.74 -62.73 31.20
CA ALA A 22 25.95 -61.84 30.07
C ALA A 22 25.89 -62.62 28.75
N SER A 23 25.09 -62.14 27.79
CA SER A 23 25.25 -62.34 26.34
C SER A 23 24.69 -61.09 25.65
N ALA A 24 25.54 -60.47 24.82
CA ALA A 24 25.42 -59.12 24.32
C ALA A 24 24.33 -58.90 23.25
N PHE A 25 23.64 -57.76 23.32
CA PHE A 25 23.17 -57.02 22.15
C PHE A 25 23.25 -55.51 22.40
N ALA A 26 23.79 -54.83 21.38
CA ALA A 26 24.09 -53.43 21.15
C ALA A 26 23.51 -52.34 22.09
N ASN A 27 24.41 -51.43 22.46
CA ASN A 27 24.14 -50.08 22.95
C ASN A 27 23.26 -49.32 21.94
N GLN A 28 22.07 -48.85 22.33
CA GLN A 28 21.37 -47.77 21.66
C GLN A 28 21.09 -46.68 22.70
N GLU A 29 21.75 -45.54 22.56
CA GLU A 29 21.42 -44.32 23.30
C GLU A 29 19.97 -43.91 22.98
N PRO A 30 19.20 -43.40 23.95
CA PRO A 30 17.84 -42.94 23.71
C PRO A 30 17.87 -41.79 22.69
N GLN A 31 17.31 -42.06 21.51
CA GLN A 31 17.13 -41.06 20.47
C GLN A 31 16.16 -39.99 20.96
N ILE A 32 16.67 -38.77 21.16
CA ILE A 32 15.86 -37.58 21.34
C ILE A 32 15.22 -37.30 19.98
N VAL A 33 13.96 -37.67 19.81
CA VAL A 33 13.17 -37.22 18.65
C VAL A 33 12.87 -35.73 18.85
N PRO A 34 13.40 -34.83 17.99
CA PRO A 34 12.97 -33.44 18.03
C PRO A 34 11.48 -33.40 17.64
N ILE A 35 10.65 -32.85 18.51
CA ILE A 35 9.28 -32.47 18.14
C ILE A 35 9.43 -31.26 17.21
N SER A 36 9.66 -31.51 15.93
CA SER A 36 9.45 -30.51 14.89
C SER A 36 7.95 -30.35 14.75
N ALA A 37 7.36 -29.44 15.55
CA ALA A 37 6.05 -28.93 15.22
C ALA A 37 6.13 -28.33 13.80
N PRO A 38 5.22 -28.68 12.88
CA PRO A 38 5.17 -27.98 11.60
C PRO A 38 4.98 -26.50 11.91
N ILE A 39 5.88 -25.67 11.39
CA ILE A 39 5.69 -24.22 11.34
C ILE A 39 4.44 -24.02 10.49
N VAL A 40 3.31 -23.76 11.14
CA VAL A 40 2.11 -23.34 10.44
C VAL A 40 2.47 -21.99 9.81
N PRO A 41 2.33 -21.81 8.49
CA PRO A 41 2.52 -20.50 7.88
C PRO A 41 1.61 -19.52 8.63
N ILE A 42 2.17 -18.38 9.02
CA ILE A 42 1.44 -17.28 9.67
C ILE A 42 0.16 -17.08 8.86
N SER A 43 -0.98 -17.40 9.48
CA SER A 43 -2.27 -17.26 8.83
C SER A 43 -2.39 -15.80 8.39
N THR A 44 -2.73 -15.59 7.13
CA THR A 44 -3.23 -14.30 6.62
C THR A 44 -4.10 -13.67 7.71
N PRO A 45 -3.94 -12.37 8.04
CA PRO A 45 -4.75 -11.75 9.06
C PRO A 45 -6.23 -12.11 8.87
N ALA A 46 -6.95 -12.38 9.95
CA ALA A 46 -8.36 -12.77 9.92
C ALA A 46 -9.31 -11.63 9.48
N TYR A 47 -8.76 -10.64 8.77
CA TYR A 47 -9.41 -9.45 8.24
C TYR A 47 -8.80 -9.07 6.90
N GLU A 48 -9.56 -8.31 6.11
CA GLU A 48 -9.14 -7.78 4.82
C GLU A 48 -9.42 -6.27 4.78
N ILE A 49 -8.49 -5.47 4.24
CA ILE A 49 -8.72 -4.03 3.99
C ILE A 49 -8.87 -3.85 2.47
N MET A 50 -10.01 -3.35 2.02
CA MET A 50 -10.39 -3.26 0.61
C MET A 50 -9.45 -2.40 -0.22
N GLN A 51 -8.84 -1.37 0.37
CA GLN A 51 -7.86 -0.52 -0.33
C GLN A 51 -6.59 -1.31 -0.75
N GLN A 52 -6.25 -2.41 -0.07
CA GLN A 52 -5.16 -3.32 -0.47
C GLN A 52 -5.42 -3.99 -1.83
N LYS A 53 -6.69 -4.06 -2.25
CA LYS A 53 -7.10 -4.70 -3.51
C LYS A 53 -7.19 -3.74 -4.70
N TRP A 54 -6.75 -2.49 -4.55
CA TRP A 54 -6.56 -1.63 -5.73
C TRP A 54 -5.41 -2.20 -6.55
N MET A 55 -5.77 -3.05 -7.50
CA MET A 55 -4.84 -3.70 -8.40
C MET A 55 -4.12 -2.63 -9.24
N ASP A 56 -2.80 -2.79 -9.35
CA ASP A 56 -1.95 -1.90 -10.12
C ASP A 56 -2.41 -1.79 -11.57
N SER A 57 -2.13 -0.64 -12.17
CA SER A 57 -2.29 -0.47 -13.61
C SER A 57 -1.46 -1.52 -14.36
N ILE A 58 -1.97 -1.97 -15.50
CA ILE A 58 -1.25 -2.90 -16.38
C ILE A 58 -0.59 -2.08 -17.47
N SER A 59 0.71 -2.25 -17.67
CA SER A 59 1.40 -1.66 -18.82
C SER A 59 1.18 -2.52 -20.06
N VAL A 60 0.70 -1.90 -21.14
CA VAL A 60 0.57 -2.48 -22.47
C VAL A 60 1.18 -1.52 -23.48
N TYR A 61 1.66 -2.02 -24.61
CA TYR A 61 2.14 -1.18 -25.70
C TYR A 61 1.80 -1.83 -27.02
N GLY A 62 1.69 -1.02 -28.07
CA GLY A 62 1.38 -1.52 -29.41
C GLY A 62 1.22 -0.39 -30.40
N THR A 63 1.01 -0.78 -31.66
CA THR A 63 0.73 0.13 -32.76
C THR A 63 -0.77 0.43 -32.79
N VAL A 64 -1.13 1.71 -32.94
CA VAL A 64 -2.53 2.14 -33.11
C VAL A 64 -3.05 1.68 -34.47
N THR A 65 -4.08 0.84 -34.49
CA THR A 65 -4.70 0.34 -35.74
C THR A 65 -6.12 0.81 -35.99
N PHE A 66 -6.77 1.38 -34.97
CA PHE A 66 -8.13 1.90 -35.07
C PHE A 66 -8.33 3.01 -34.05
N LEU A 67 -8.99 4.09 -34.47
CA LEU A 67 -9.33 5.23 -33.63
C LEU A 67 -10.73 5.74 -33.99
N GLU A 68 -11.73 5.46 -33.15
CA GLU A 68 -13.12 5.91 -33.35
C GLU A 68 -13.79 6.14 -32.00
N ASP A 69 -14.58 7.21 -31.86
CA ASP A 69 -15.45 7.48 -30.70
C ASP A 69 -14.82 7.27 -29.32
N GLY A 70 -13.60 7.79 -29.11
CA GLY A 70 -12.88 7.65 -27.84
C GLY A 70 -12.36 6.24 -27.56
N ARG A 71 -12.26 5.39 -28.59
CA ARG A 71 -11.63 4.08 -28.51
C ARG A 71 -10.39 4.00 -29.38
N ILE A 72 -9.35 3.38 -28.84
CA ILE A 72 -8.09 3.12 -29.52
C ILE A 72 -7.83 1.62 -29.50
N MET A 73 -7.63 1.00 -30.67
CA MET A 73 -7.13 -0.38 -30.72
C MET A 73 -5.62 -0.38 -30.85
N LEU A 74 -4.96 -1.12 -29.95
CA LEU A 74 -3.55 -1.43 -30.03
C LEU A 74 -3.35 -2.86 -30.49
N GLU A 75 -2.43 -3.04 -31.43
CA GLU A 75 -1.93 -4.35 -31.83
C GLU A 75 -0.44 -4.47 -31.50
N ASN A 76 -0.07 -5.60 -30.90
CA ASN A 76 1.29 -5.94 -30.56
C ASN A 76 1.61 -7.34 -31.10
N ASN A 77 2.51 -7.39 -32.08
CA ASN A 77 2.89 -8.64 -32.74
C ASN A 77 4.08 -9.33 -32.08
N ASN A 78 4.50 -8.89 -30.89
CA ASN A 78 5.54 -9.56 -30.11
C ASN A 78 4.96 -10.83 -29.47
N GLU A 79 5.61 -11.97 -29.67
CA GLU A 79 5.16 -13.27 -29.13
C GLU A 79 5.02 -13.29 -27.60
N ASN A 80 5.72 -12.39 -26.90
CA ASN A 80 5.66 -12.25 -25.44
C ASN A 80 4.74 -11.12 -24.97
N ALA A 81 3.99 -10.48 -25.87
CA ALA A 81 3.04 -9.45 -25.47
C ALA A 81 1.95 -10.06 -24.58
N LYS A 82 1.58 -9.34 -23.51
CA LYS A 82 0.48 -9.76 -22.63
C LYS A 82 -0.85 -9.86 -23.39
N PHE A 83 -1.01 -9.04 -24.42
CA PHE A 83 -2.17 -9.02 -25.31
C PHE A 83 -1.71 -8.72 -26.73
N ASP A 84 -2.08 -9.58 -27.68
CA ASP A 84 -1.84 -9.35 -29.12
C ASP A 84 -2.66 -8.14 -29.61
N LYS A 85 -3.88 -8.00 -29.09
CA LYS A 85 -4.80 -6.90 -29.40
C LYS A 85 -5.54 -6.47 -28.15
N ILE A 86 -5.72 -5.17 -27.96
CA ILE A 86 -6.51 -4.59 -26.87
C ILE A 86 -7.19 -3.30 -27.32
N ILE A 87 -8.42 -3.07 -26.85
CA ILE A 87 -9.15 -1.83 -27.09
C ILE A 87 -9.13 -1.00 -25.81
N LEU A 88 -8.72 0.25 -25.94
CA LEU A 88 -8.63 1.23 -24.87
C LEU A 88 -9.76 2.23 -25.00
N ASN A 89 -10.59 2.36 -23.97
CA ASN A 89 -11.51 3.49 -23.83
C ASN A 89 -10.74 4.68 -23.26
N VAL A 90 -10.83 5.80 -23.94
CA VAL A 90 -10.23 7.09 -23.58
C VAL A 90 -11.36 8.02 -23.14
N SER A 91 -11.29 8.50 -21.91
CA SER A 91 -12.23 9.47 -21.34
C SER A 91 -11.55 10.81 -21.07
N GLU A 92 -12.29 11.75 -20.48
CA GLU A 92 -11.75 13.03 -20.01
C GLU A 92 -10.72 12.87 -18.88
N ASP A 93 -10.80 11.75 -18.14
CA ASP A 93 -9.87 11.43 -17.04
C ASP A 93 -8.59 10.74 -17.53
N THR A 94 -8.55 10.27 -18.78
CA THR A 94 -7.36 9.63 -19.35
C THR A 94 -6.26 10.67 -19.56
N LEU A 95 -5.12 10.45 -18.92
CA LEU A 95 -3.93 11.27 -19.12
C LEU A 95 -3.29 10.91 -20.46
N ILE A 96 -3.03 11.88 -21.33
CA ILE A 96 -2.37 11.66 -22.62
C ILE A 96 -1.16 12.57 -22.68
N LEU A 97 0.05 11.98 -22.65
CA LEU A 97 1.30 12.73 -22.55
C LEU A 97 2.23 12.43 -23.72
N ASP A 98 3.03 13.42 -24.08
CA ASP A 98 4.22 13.25 -24.90
C ASP A 98 5.31 12.54 -24.07
N ALA A 99 5.81 11.40 -24.54
CA ALA A 99 6.73 10.55 -23.77
C ALA A 99 8.09 11.21 -23.50
N VAL A 100 8.49 12.21 -24.28
CA VAL A 100 9.80 12.86 -24.16
C VAL A 100 9.72 14.04 -23.19
N SER A 101 8.76 14.92 -23.43
CA SER A 101 8.59 16.18 -22.69
C SER A 101 7.71 16.05 -21.44
N GLY A 102 6.80 15.07 -21.42
CA GLY A 102 5.77 14.94 -20.39
C GLY A 102 4.62 15.93 -20.52
N LEU A 103 4.56 16.70 -21.61
CA LEU A 103 3.47 17.66 -21.83
C LEU A 103 2.19 16.95 -22.26
N PRO A 104 1.00 17.44 -21.83
CA PRO A 104 -0.25 16.86 -22.27
C PRO A 104 -0.48 17.02 -23.77
N LYS A 105 -1.16 16.04 -24.35
CA LYS A 105 -1.64 16.02 -25.72
C LYS A 105 -3.14 15.74 -25.75
N SER A 106 -3.76 15.98 -26.90
CA SER A 106 -5.13 15.57 -27.15
C SER A 106 -5.18 14.17 -27.77
N VAL A 107 -6.27 13.44 -27.54
CA VAL A 107 -6.56 12.20 -28.29
C VAL A 107 -6.54 12.42 -29.81
N LYS A 108 -6.85 13.64 -30.26
CA LYS A 108 -6.81 14.05 -31.67
C LYS A 108 -5.40 14.09 -32.25
N ASP A 109 -4.37 14.14 -31.40
CA ASP A 109 -2.98 14.16 -31.83
C ASP A 109 -2.41 12.76 -32.04
N ILE A 110 -3.14 11.71 -31.64
CA ILE A 110 -2.77 10.31 -31.82
C ILE A 110 -3.13 9.89 -33.26
N ARG A 111 -2.18 9.22 -33.93
CA ARG A 111 -2.35 8.80 -35.33
C ARG A 111 -2.33 7.28 -35.45
N GLU A 112 -3.03 6.76 -36.45
CA GLU A 112 -2.85 5.38 -36.87
C GLU A 112 -1.39 5.12 -37.25
N ASN A 113 -0.94 3.90 -36.99
CA ASN A 113 0.43 3.43 -37.14
C ASN A 113 1.46 4.06 -36.17
N GLU A 114 1.03 4.87 -35.20
CA GLU A 114 1.87 5.33 -34.10
C GLU A 114 2.01 4.23 -33.04
N ILE A 115 3.21 4.10 -32.45
CA ILE A 115 3.43 3.26 -31.27
C ILE A 115 3.11 4.07 -30.03
N ILE A 116 2.26 3.52 -29.17
CA ILE A 116 1.96 4.12 -27.86
C ILE A 116 2.19 3.10 -26.74
N TYR A 117 2.52 3.61 -25.57
CA TYR A 117 2.52 2.85 -24.31
C TYR A 117 1.31 3.30 -23.50
N ALA A 118 0.55 2.35 -22.97
CA ALA A 118 -0.64 2.62 -22.19
C ALA A 118 -0.55 1.94 -20.82
N TYR A 119 -1.00 2.65 -19.80
CA TYR A 119 -1.28 2.12 -18.48
C TYR A 119 -2.79 2.03 -18.34
N VAL A 120 -3.27 0.82 -18.12
CA VAL A 120 -4.71 0.51 -18.20
C VAL A 120 -5.21 -0.10 -16.90
N GLY A 121 -6.50 0.09 -16.65
CA GLY A 121 -7.16 -0.52 -15.52
C GLY A 121 -7.10 -2.05 -15.59
N PRO A 122 -7.04 -2.73 -14.43
CA PRO A 122 -7.04 -4.19 -14.36
C PRO A 122 -8.42 -4.80 -14.68
N ALA A 123 -9.48 -4.01 -14.56
CA ALA A 123 -10.83 -4.39 -14.98
C ALA A 123 -10.92 -4.37 -16.51
N MET A 124 -11.23 -5.51 -17.11
CA MET A 124 -11.33 -5.70 -18.56
C MET A 124 -12.59 -6.48 -18.93
N THR A 125 -13.09 -6.29 -20.15
CA THR A 125 -14.17 -7.10 -20.70
C THR A 125 -13.68 -8.50 -21.06
N MET A 126 -14.59 -9.48 -21.03
CA MET A 126 -14.32 -10.86 -21.47
C MET A 126 -14.41 -11.03 -23.01
N SER A 127 -14.41 -9.94 -23.78
CA SER A 127 -14.46 -9.99 -25.24
C SER A 127 -13.09 -10.28 -25.84
N LEU A 128 -13.07 -10.60 -27.14
CA LEU A 128 -11.85 -10.70 -27.94
C LEU A 128 -11.93 -9.70 -29.11
N PRO A 129 -11.09 -8.66 -29.15
CA PRO A 129 -10.10 -8.30 -28.13
C PRO A 129 -10.74 -7.82 -26.81
N PRO A 130 -10.01 -7.91 -25.68
CA PRO A 130 -10.45 -7.31 -24.42
C PRO A 130 -10.53 -5.79 -24.55
N MET A 131 -11.48 -5.19 -23.82
CA MET A 131 -11.67 -3.75 -23.72
C MET A 131 -11.42 -3.32 -22.27
N THR A 132 -10.76 -2.18 -22.09
CA THR A 132 -10.45 -1.60 -20.77
C THR A 132 -10.39 -0.08 -20.84
N ASN A 133 -10.34 0.59 -19.69
CA ASN A 133 -10.15 2.04 -19.62
C ASN A 133 -8.66 2.38 -19.51
N ALA A 134 -8.22 3.35 -20.31
CA ALA A 134 -6.88 3.88 -20.22
C ALA A 134 -6.78 4.91 -19.09
N GLU A 135 -5.76 4.75 -18.26
CA GLU A 135 -5.40 5.70 -17.22
C GLU A 135 -4.37 6.72 -17.73
N LEU A 136 -3.32 6.23 -18.40
CA LEU A 136 -2.28 7.05 -19.01
C LEU A 136 -1.89 6.49 -20.38
N LEU A 137 -1.76 7.37 -21.37
CA LEU A 137 -1.20 7.11 -22.69
C LEU A 137 0.09 7.93 -22.86
N LEU A 138 1.18 7.26 -23.20
CA LEU A 138 2.45 7.86 -23.61
C LEU A 138 2.57 7.76 -25.13
N THR A 139 2.74 8.91 -25.77
CA THR A 139 2.70 9.09 -27.23
C THR A 139 3.96 9.79 -27.73
N SER A 140 4.09 9.98 -29.04
CA SER A 140 5.20 10.72 -29.66
C SER A 140 6.57 10.12 -29.33
N ILE A 141 6.63 8.78 -29.29
CA ILE A 141 7.82 8.02 -28.87
C ILE A 141 8.80 7.93 -30.06
N PRO A 142 10.00 8.51 -29.97
CA PRO A 142 11.02 8.34 -31.00
C PRO A 142 11.52 6.90 -31.06
N ALA A 143 12.09 6.51 -32.21
CA ALA A 143 12.79 5.23 -32.34
C ALA A 143 13.91 5.12 -31.29
N ASP A 144 14.04 3.94 -30.68
CA ASP A 144 15.04 3.61 -29.65
C ASP A 144 14.97 4.47 -28.36
N PHE A 145 13.88 5.22 -28.17
CA PHE A 145 13.70 6.02 -26.95
C PHE A 145 13.30 5.14 -25.76
N ALA A 146 14.01 5.29 -24.64
CA ALA A 146 13.64 4.69 -23.38
C ALA A 146 12.38 5.38 -22.82
N VAL A 147 11.23 4.75 -23.03
CA VAL A 147 9.92 5.26 -22.60
C VAL A 147 9.87 5.35 -21.07
N PRO A 148 9.39 6.47 -20.50
CA PRO A 148 9.28 6.60 -19.05
C PRO A 148 8.25 5.63 -18.46
N THR A 149 8.45 5.30 -17.19
CA THR A 149 7.60 4.36 -16.45
C THR A 149 6.61 5.10 -15.56
N TYR A 150 5.34 4.69 -15.61
CA TYR A 150 4.29 5.19 -14.73
C TYR A 150 4.16 4.29 -13.51
N GLU A 151 4.43 4.86 -12.35
CA GLU A 151 4.68 4.13 -11.10
C GLU A 151 3.91 4.78 -9.95
N GLU A 152 3.54 3.99 -8.96
CA GLU A 152 2.99 4.45 -7.69
C GLU A 152 4.00 4.17 -6.58
N ILE A 153 4.19 5.13 -5.67
CA ILE A 153 5.11 4.96 -4.55
C ILE A 153 4.51 4.00 -3.53
N ASP A 154 5.21 2.92 -3.20
CA ASP A 154 4.81 2.00 -2.13
C ASP A 154 5.31 2.50 -0.78
N SER A 155 6.60 2.87 -0.72
CA SER A 155 7.23 3.34 0.51
C SER A 155 8.32 4.37 0.26
N VAL A 156 8.55 5.18 1.29
CA VAL A 156 9.53 6.27 1.28
C VAL A 156 10.34 6.19 2.56
N LYS A 157 11.67 6.26 2.42
CA LYS A 157 12.59 6.30 3.54
C LYS A 157 13.45 7.56 3.48
N HIS A 158 13.34 8.38 4.52
CA HIS A 158 14.22 9.53 4.72
C HIS A 158 15.55 9.06 5.31
N GLU A 159 16.66 9.39 4.65
CA GLU A 159 18.00 9.02 5.09
C GLU A 159 18.64 10.18 5.88
N GLU A 160 19.56 9.86 6.80
CA GLU A 160 20.25 10.86 7.64
C GLU A 160 21.05 11.89 6.83
N ASN A 161 21.49 11.51 5.62
CA ASN A 161 22.19 12.41 4.69
C ASN A 161 21.26 13.38 3.95
N GLY A 162 19.95 13.35 4.22
CA GLY A 162 18.94 14.20 3.59
C GLY A 162 18.46 13.70 2.21
N SER A 163 18.93 12.55 1.73
CA SER A 163 18.35 11.88 0.56
C SER A 163 17.07 11.13 0.93
N VAL A 164 16.25 10.83 -0.07
CA VAL A 164 15.00 10.09 0.08
C VAL A 164 15.05 8.85 -0.81
N THR A 165 14.94 7.67 -0.20
CA THR A 165 14.81 6.41 -0.94
C THR A 165 13.34 6.16 -1.22
N VAL A 166 12.99 6.01 -2.50
CA VAL A 166 11.62 5.74 -2.97
C VAL A 166 11.56 4.32 -3.54
N HIS A 167 10.59 3.55 -3.07
CA HIS A 167 10.23 2.24 -3.62
C HIS A 167 8.87 2.31 -4.30
N THR A 168 8.71 1.65 -5.44
CA THR A 168 7.47 1.70 -6.25
C THR A 168 6.93 0.33 -6.60
N ASN A 169 5.65 0.29 -6.95
CA ASN A 169 4.89 -0.90 -7.35
C ASN A 169 5.38 -1.60 -8.64
N ARG A 170 6.46 -1.10 -9.26
CA ARG A 170 7.10 -1.67 -10.46
C ARG A 170 8.55 -2.03 -10.23
N ASP A 171 8.88 -2.46 -9.01
CA ASP A 171 10.25 -2.80 -8.57
C ASP A 171 11.24 -1.62 -8.69
N GLY A 172 10.72 -0.38 -8.81
CA GLY A 172 11.54 0.82 -8.88
C GLY A 172 12.15 1.11 -7.52
N LYS A 173 13.47 1.35 -7.50
CA LYS A 173 14.18 1.87 -6.33
C LYS A 173 15.00 3.08 -6.73
N TYR A 174 14.66 4.24 -6.17
CA TYR A 174 15.27 5.51 -6.52
C TYR A 174 15.87 6.18 -5.29
N ILE A 175 17.08 6.70 -5.42
CA ILE A 175 17.68 7.60 -4.43
C ILE A 175 17.48 9.01 -4.94
N VAL A 176 16.60 9.77 -4.29
CA VAL A 176 16.26 11.14 -4.64
C VAL A 176 17.11 12.09 -3.79
N THR A 177 17.84 12.95 -4.45
CA THR A 177 18.73 13.96 -3.85
C THR A 177 18.32 15.36 -4.30
N ASP A 178 19.00 16.40 -3.84
CA ASP A 178 18.74 17.78 -4.28
C ASP A 178 19.09 18.01 -5.76
N ASP A 179 19.91 17.14 -6.35
CA ASP A 179 20.26 17.18 -7.78
C ASP A 179 19.24 16.41 -8.66
N THR A 180 18.31 15.66 -8.05
CA THR A 180 17.28 14.93 -8.79
C THR A 180 16.24 15.91 -9.33
N VAL A 181 15.98 15.84 -10.64
CA VAL A 181 15.00 16.74 -11.28
C VAL A 181 13.58 16.24 -10.96
N LEU A 182 12.89 16.99 -10.10
CA LEU A 182 11.48 16.81 -9.76
C LEU A 182 10.64 17.95 -10.33
N PHE A 183 9.49 17.64 -10.93
CA PHE A 183 8.57 18.68 -11.42
C PHE A 183 7.10 18.20 -11.34
N PRO A 184 6.15 19.13 -11.13
CA PRO A 184 4.73 18.77 -11.07
C PRO A 184 4.13 18.46 -12.44
N TYR A 185 3.11 17.61 -12.46
CA TYR A 185 2.15 17.55 -13.56
C TYR A 185 1.15 18.70 -13.48
N LEU A 186 1.14 19.59 -14.48
CA LEU A 186 0.14 20.65 -14.72
C LEU A 186 -0.19 21.61 -13.55
N THR A 187 0.64 21.68 -12.53
CA THR A 187 0.51 22.68 -11.46
C THR A 187 1.73 23.60 -11.45
N LYS A 188 1.57 24.77 -10.83
CA LYS A 188 2.70 25.67 -10.53
C LYS A 188 3.32 25.37 -9.17
N ASN A 189 2.90 24.29 -8.51
CA ASN A 189 3.40 23.91 -7.21
C ASN A 189 4.83 23.41 -7.37
N ILE A 190 5.76 23.97 -6.59
CA ILE A 190 7.12 23.45 -6.55
C ILE A 190 7.05 22.09 -5.85
N VAL A 191 7.62 21.08 -6.51
CA VAL A 191 7.71 19.72 -5.98
C VAL A 191 9.12 19.49 -5.47
N THR A 192 9.22 18.90 -4.30
CA THR A 192 10.45 18.56 -3.61
C THR A 192 10.45 17.08 -3.23
N LYS A 193 11.60 16.57 -2.75
CA LYS A 193 11.69 15.20 -2.23
C LYS A 193 10.77 14.93 -1.03
N HIS A 194 10.27 15.97 -0.35
CA HIS A 194 9.30 15.84 0.75
C HIS A 194 7.86 15.62 0.27
N ASP A 195 7.57 15.93 -1.00
CA ASP A 195 6.27 15.68 -1.62
C ASP A 195 6.17 14.26 -2.22
N LEU A 196 7.25 13.48 -2.10
CA LEU A 196 7.27 12.07 -2.45
C LEU A 196 6.77 11.29 -1.23
N VAL A 197 5.52 10.86 -1.30
CA VAL A 197 4.84 10.12 -0.24
C VAL A 197 4.15 8.88 -0.82
N PRO A 198 3.95 7.83 -0.01
CA PRO A 198 3.26 6.62 -0.47
C PRO A 198 1.89 6.88 -1.10
N GLY A 199 1.61 6.20 -2.21
CA GLY A 199 0.44 6.37 -3.06
C GLY A 199 0.54 7.53 -4.05
N ALA A 200 1.59 8.36 -4.00
CA ALA A 200 1.82 9.37 -5.02
C ALA A 200 2.23 8.68 -6.33
N LYS A 201 1.70 9.19 -7.44
CA LYS A 201 1.97 8.68 -8.77
C LYS A 201 3.10 9.46 -9.42
N LEU A 202 3.96 8.74 -10.14
CA LEU A 202 5.16 9.26 -10.77
C LEU A 202 5.19 8.87 -12.24
N LEU A 203 5.73 9.75 -13.08
CA LEU A 203 6.29 9.36 -14.38
C LEU A 203 7.81 9.50 -14.31
N VAL A 204 8.53 8.39 -14.49
CA VAL A 204 9.96 8.30 -14.23
C VAL A 204 10.74 8.09 -15.52
N TRP A 205 11.65 9.02 -15.82
CA TRP A 205 12.64 8.87 -16.89
C TRP A 205 13.97 8.41 -16.30
N LYS A 206 14.50 7.30 -16.81
CA LYS A 206 15.85 6.82 -16.52
C LYS A 206 16.75 7.15 -17.70
N GLN A 207 17.82 7.89 -17.45
CA GLN A 207 18.79 8.24 -18.49
C GLN A 207 20.20 7.88 -18.04
N SER A 208 20.90 7.11 -18.86
CA SER A 208 22.33 6.87 -18.69
C SER A 208 23.11 8.11 -19.15
N VAL A 209 23.81 8.75 -18.23
CA VAL A 209 24.66 9.92 -18.47
C VAL A 209 26.11 9.50 -18.37
N LYS A 210 26.85 9.56 -19.47
CA LYS A 210 28.29 9.36 -19.45
C LYS A 210 28.99 10.71 -19.30
N ALA A 211 29.45 11.00 -18.09
CA ALA A 211 30.26 12.18 -17.86
C ALA A 211 31.58 12.10 -18.66
N GLU A 212 32.07 13.25 -19.11
CA GLU A 212 33.31 13.32 -19.89
C GLU A 212 34.49 12.79 -19.05
N GLY A 213 35.17 11.76 -19.54
CA GLY A 213 36.25 11.07 -18.82
C GLY A 213 35.81 9.97 -17.84
N ALA A 214 34.51 9.71 -17.66
CA ALA A 214 34.03 8.61 -16.86
C ALA A 214 34.09 7.27 -17.63
N GLU A 215 34.61 6.23 -16.97
CA GLU A 215 34.68 4.88 -17.54
C GLU A 215 33.27 4.26 -17.68
N GLU A 216 32.40 4.52 -16.70
CA GLU A 216 31.02 4.03 -16.67
C GLU A 216 30.01 5.17 -16.76
N ALA A 217 28.85 4.89 -17.37
CA ALA A 217 27.74 5.83 -17.40
C ALA A 217 27.01 5.79 -16.04
N ALA A 218 26.76 6.95 -15.46
CA ALA A 218 25.92 7.08 -14.27
C ALA A 218 24.44 7.07 -14.69
N GLU A 219 23.58 6.41 -13.93
CA GLU A 219 22.14 6.54 -14.12
C GLU A 219 21.64 7.82 -13.44
N SER A 220 20.99 8.67 -14.21
CA SER A 220 20.25 9.83 -13.71
C SER A 220 18.76 9.59 -13.85
N VAL A 221 18.00 10.14 -12.92
CA VAL A 221 16.55 10.00 -12.89
C VAL A 221 15.91 11.38 -12.89
N LYS A 222 14.88 11.53 -13.73
CA LYS A 222 13.99 12.68 -13.75
C LYS A 222 12.58 12.18 -13.45
N MET A 223 11.86 12.85 -12.55
CA MET A 223 10.52 12.43 -12.14
C MET A 223 9.51 13.56 -12.31
N MET A 224 8.39 13.26 -12.95
CA MET A 224 7.18 14.05 -12.86
C MET A 224 6.32 13.50 -11.72
N VAL A 225 5.87 14.38 -10.84
CA VAL A 225 4.98 14.02 -9.73
C VAL A 225 3.56 14.45 -10.06
N PHE A 226 2.64 13.50 -10.05
CA PHE A 226 1.21 13.78 -10.26
C PHE A 226 0.59 14.33 -8.97
N PRO A 227 -0.39 15.25 -9.09
CA PRO A 227 -1.11 15.74 -7.93
C PRO A 227 -1.86 14.60 -7.23
N TYR A 228 -1.86 14.63 -5.90
CA TYR A 228 -2.65 13.75 -5.05
C TYR A 228 -3.45 14.59 -4.05
N SER A 229 -4.58 14.05 -3.59
CA SER A 229 -5.55 14.77 -2.75
C SER A 229 -5.84 14.09 -1.41
N TYR A 230 -5.13 13.02 -1.07
CA TYR A 230 -5.28 12.38 0.23
C TYR A 230 -4.61 13.21 1.34
N ASN A 231 -5.16 13.11 2.55
CA ASN A 231 -4.75 13.93 3.70
C ASN A 231 -3.53 13.38 4.44
N GLY A 232 -3.14 12.15 4.11
CA GLY A 232 -2.02 11.43 4.70
C GLY A 232 -2.08 9.97 4.31
N PHE A 233 -1.16 9.19 4.88
CA PHE A 233 -1.10 7.75 4.68
C PHE A 233 -1.03 7.01 6.01
N VAL A 234 -1.56 5.78 6.04
CA VAL A 234 -1.71 4.99 7.26
C VAL A 234 -1.23 3.57 7.00
N GLN A 235 -0.28 3.12 7.81
CA GLN A 235 0.03 1.70 7.97
C GLN A 235 -0.93 1.14 9.02
N ALA A 236 -1.66 0.08 8.69
CA ALA A 236 -2.73 -0.45 9.52
C ALA A 236 -2.61 -1.97 9.73
N GLY A 237 -2.09 -2.35 10.90
CA GLY A 237 -2.00 -3.73 11.36
C GLY A 237 -2.55 -3.92 12.77
N LEU A 238 -2.47 -5.16 13.28
CA LEU A 238 -2.88 -5.49 14.65
C LEU A 238 -1.86 -5.05 15.69
N GLU A 239 -0.59 -5.00 15.31
CA GLU A 239 0.54 -4.70 16.21
C GLU A 239 1.18 -3.36 15.87
N ASP A 240 1.02 -2.90 14.63
CA ASP A 240 1.65 -1.75 14.03
C ASP A 240 0.60 -0.83 13.40
N VAL A 241 0.45 0.37 13.96
CA VAL A 241 -0.31 1.44 13.34
C VAL A 241 0.60 2.64 13.24
N ALA A 242 0.77 3.16 12.03
CA ALA A 242 1.55 4.37 11.80
C ALA A 242 0.77 5.33 10.91
N VAL A 243 0.94 6.63 11.14
CA VAL A 243 0.32 7.70 10.37
C VAL A 243 1.42 8.62 9.87
N ASN A 244 1.45 8.86 8.56
CA ASN A 244 2.49 9.67 7.91
C ASN A 244 3.93 9.21 8.23
N GLY A 245 4.12 7.90 8.44
CA GLY A 245 5.40 7.30 8.78
C GLY A 245 5.76 7.34 10.27
N GLU A 246 4.94 7.95 11.12
CA GLU A 246 5.13 7.98 12.57
C GLU A 246 4.28 6.89 13.23
N ALA A 247 4.92 5.98 13.98
CA ALA A 247 4.22 4.96 14.75
C ALA A 247 3.35 5.59 15.84
N LEU A 248 2.11 5.11 15.98
CA LEU A 248 1.20 5.58 17.01
C LEU A 248 1.52 4.89 18.34
N GLU A 249 1.74 5.70 19.38
CA GLU A 249 1.84 5.23 20.76
C GLU A 249 0.42 4.97 21.30
N LEU A 250 0.03 3.70 21.38
CA LEU A 250 -1.30 3.28 21.81
C LEU A 250 -1.30 2.81 23.27
N ALA A 251 -2.14 3.42 24.10
CA ALA A 251 -2.29 3.04 25.50
C ALA A 251 -3.08 1.72 25.67
N ASP A 252 -3.04 1.14 26.87
CA ASP A 252 -3.87 -0.04 27.21
C ASP A 252 -5.35 0.21 26.90
N GLY A 253 -5.92 -0.61 26.02
CA GLY A 253 -7.30 -0.50 25.57
C GLY A 253 -7.50 0.24 24.24
N GLU A 254 -6.44 0.79 23.65
CA GLU A 254 -6.45 1.46 22.33
C GLU A 254 -5.93 0.56 21.20
N GLN A 255 -5.52 -0.68 21.50
CA GLN A 255 -4.97 -1.61 20.52
C GLN A 255 -6.01 -1.98 19.44
N PRO A 256 -5.59 -2.07 18.16
CA PRO A 256 -6.43 -2.58 17.10
C PRO A 256 -6.91 -4.00 17.41
N TYR A 257 -8.05 -4.37 16.84
CA TYR A 257 -8.57 -5.73 16.98
C TYR A 257 -9.45 -6.11 15.78
N VAL A 258 -9.72 -7.41 15.63
CA VAL A 258 -10.61 -7.90 14.59
C VAL A 258 -12.05 -8.01 15.12
N ALA A 259 -13.01 -7.45 14.40
CA ALA A 259 -14.43 -7.71 14.59
C ALA A 259 -15.10 -7.93 13.24
N ASN A 260 -15.94 -8.97 13.14
CA ASN A 260 -16.70 -9.30 11.92
C ASN A 260 -15.83 -9.37 10.65
N GLY A 261 -14.59 -9.86 10.77
CA GLY A 261 -13.65 -9.95 9.65
C GLY A 261 -13.03 -8.62 9.23
N ARG A 262 -13.08 -7.59 10.08
CA ARG A 262 -12.53 -6.25 9.81
C ARG A 262 -11.55 -5.83 10.88
N LEU A 263 -10.48 -5.17 10.48
CA LEU A 263 -9.56 -4.49 11.39
C LEU A 263 -10.23 -3.23 11.94
N MET A 264 -10.41 -3.19 13.24
CA MET A 264 -10.94 -2.05 13.98
C MET A 264 -9.77 -1.23 14.51
N LEU A 265 -9.63 0.00 14.04
CA LEU A 265 -8.57 0.93 14.44
C LEU A 265 -9.08 1.93 15.49
N PRO A 266 -8.22 2.38 16.43
CA PRO A 266 -8.58 3.40 17.41
C PRO A 266 -8.83 4.74 16.69
N PHE A 267 -10.10 5.08 16.55
CA PHE A 267 -10.56 6.14 15.64
C PHE A 267 -9.90 7.48 15.95
N ARG A 268 -9.87 7.88 17.23
CA ARG A 268 -9.34 9.18 17.66
C ARG A 268 -7.86 9.33 17.33
N GLN A 269 -7.07 8.34 17.71
CA GLN A 269 -5.61 8.35 17.56
C GLN A 269 -5.22 8.50 16.09
N VAL A 270 -5.90 7.78 15.19
CA VAL A 270 -5.59 7.86 13.76
C VAL A 270 -5.99 9.21 13.16
N VAL A 271 -7.21 9.71 13.43
CA VAL A 271 -7.66 10.96 12.81
C VAL A 271 -6.96 12.19 13.40
N GLU A 272 -6.61 12.19 14.69
CA GLU A 272 -5.80 13.28 15.27
C GLU A 272 -4.40 13.31 14.67
N ALA A 273 -3.76 12.15 14.47
CA ALA A 273 -2.46 12.07 13.81
C ALA A 273 -2.50 12.49 12.32
N LEU A 274 -3.66 12.35 11.66
CA LEU A 274 -3.90 12.90 10.32
C LEU A 274 -4.19 14.42 10.33
N GLY A 275 -4.15 15.07 11.49
CA GLY A 275 -4.32 16.51 11.66
C GLY A 275 -5.78 16.97 11.80
N TYR A 276 -6.72 16.07 12.07
CA TYR A 276 -8.09 16.42 12.40
C TYR A 276 -8.27 16.72 13.89
N THR A 277 -9.29 17.50 14.23
CA THR A 277 -9.72 17.71 15.61
C THR A 277 -11.11 17.10 15.81
N ILE A 278 -11.34 16.56 17.01
CA ILE A 278 -12.60 15.93 17.36
C ILE A 278 -13.36 16.77 18.39
N GLU A 279 -14.64 17.00 18.12
CA GLU A 279 -15.59 17.49 19.11
C GLU A 279 -16.55 16.38 19.53
N TRP A 280 -16.61 16.12 20.84
CA TRP A 280 -17.56 15.16 21.42
C TRP A 280 -18.78 15.90 21.99
N LYS A 281 -19.98 15.44 21.60
CA LYS A 281 -21.26 15.90 22.15
C LYS A 281 -21.87 14.78 23.00
N ALA A 282 -21.78 14.94 24.32
CA ALA A 282 -22.19 13.92 25.27
C ALA A 282 -23.69 13.64 25.25
N GLU A 283 -24.51 14.64 24.97
CA GLU A 283 -25.97 14.57 24.97
C GLU A 283 -26.50 13.63 23.88
N THR A 284 -25.79 13.55 22.75
CA THR A 284 -26.18 12.75 21.58
C THR A 284 -25.20 11.62 21.28
N ASN A 285 -24.16 11.44 22.10
CA ASN A 285 -23.02 10.57 21.81
C ASN A 285 -22.42 10.80 20.41
N SER A 286 -22.43 12.05 19.96
CA SER A 286 -22.01 12.42 18.62
C SER A 286 -20.54 12.85 18.60
N ILE A 287 -19.81 12.33 17.61
CA ILE A 287 -18.45 12.69 17.27
C ILE A 287 -18.53 13.55 16.02
N LYS A 288 -18.00 14.77 16.10
CA LYS A 288 -17.79 15.64 14.95
C LYS A 288 -16.30 15.75 14.67
N VAL A 289 -15.93 15.59 13.41
CA VAL A 289 -14.56 15.68 12.93
C VAL A 289 -14.37 16.95 12.13
N LEU A 290 -13.34 17.70 12.48
CA LEU A 290 -13.04 19.01 11.92
C LEU A 290 -11.63 19.02 11.32
N LYS A 291 -11.42 19.79 10.26
CA LYS A 291 -10.10 20.20 9.78
C LYS A 291 -10.03 21.72 9.86
N GLY A 292 -9.29 22.24 10.84
CA GLY A 292 -9.47 23.63 11.27
C GLY A 292 -10.90 23.86 11.75
N ASP A 293 -11.57 24.90 11.26
CA ASP A 293 -12.96 25.22 11.61
C ASP A 293 -14.01 24.52 10.71
N GLN A 294 -13.57 23.72 9.73
CA GLN A 294 -14.47 23.08 8.77
C GLN A 294 -14.86 21.66 9.20
N GLU A 295 -16.16 21.44 9.37
CA GLU A 295 -16.73 20.10 9.58
C GLU A 295 -16.55 19.22 8.34
N GLN A 296 -15.94 18.07 8.57
CA GLN A 296 -15.63 17.08 7.53
C GLN A 296 -16.70 16.00 7.50
N TYR A 297 -17.02 15.46 8.68
CA TYR A 297 -18.09 14.49 8.88
C TYR A 297 -18.45 14.39 10.37
N ALA A 298 -19.63 13.83 10.65
CA ALA A 298 -20.09 13.55 12.00
C ALA A 298 -20.81 12.20 12.06
N PHE A 299 -20.73 11.52 13.20
CA PHE A 299 -21.41 10.25 13.44
C PHE A 299 -21.69 10.03 14.92
N THR A 300 -22.55 9.07 15.23
CA THR A 300 -22.85 8.68 16.61
C THR A 300 -21.97 7.51 17.02
N ALA A 301 -21.39 7.53 18.22
CA ALA A 301 -20.68 6.35 18.76
C ALA A 301 -21.66 5.17 18.84
N ARG A 302 -21.25 3.98 18.38
CA ARG A 302 -22.14 2.80 18.20
C ARG A 302 -23.15 2.91 17.06
N GLY A 303 -23.10 3.98 16.28
CA GLY A 303 -23.90 4.16 15.06
C GLY A 303 -23.22 3.56 13.83
N LYS A 304 -24.02 3.41 12.77
CA LYS A 304 -23.57 2.96 11.45
C LYS A 304 -23.67 4.07 10.39
N GLU A 305 -24.37 5.16 10.68
CA GLU A 305 -24.55 6.26 9.76
C GLU A 305 -23.58 7.41 10.07
N VAL A 306 -22.99 7.96 9.02
CA VAL A 306 -22.07 9.11 9.03
C VAL A 306 -22.66 10.19 8.13
N THR A 307 -22.76 11.41 8.64
CA THR A 307 -23.10 12.59 7.84
C THR A 307 -21.81 13.14 7.21
N LYS A 308 -21.69 13.12 5.88
CA LYS A 308 -20.55 13.69 5.13
C LYS A 308 -21.07 14.41 3.87
N GLY A 309 -21.14 15.74 3.91
CA GLY A 309 -21.75 16.51 2.81
C GLY A 309 -23.27 16.36 2.77
N GLU A 310 -23.84 16.26 1.57
CA GLU A 310 -25.30 16.18 1.36
C GLU A 310 -25.87 14.76 1.50
N GLU A 311 -25.06 13.72 1.23
CA GLU A 311 -25.48 12.32 1.28
C GLU A 311 -24.90 11.60 2.50
N PRO A 312 -25.70 10.84 3.26
CA PRO A 312 -25.18 10.04 4.36
C PRO A 312 -24.34 8.88 3.83
N TYR A 313 -23.29 8.53 4.58
CA TYR A 313 -22.47 7.35 4.35
C TYR A 313 -22.79 6.29 5.41
N GLU A 314 -23.00 5.04 4.99
CA GLU A 314 -23.19 3.91 5.89
C GLU A 314 -21.87 3.16 6.08
N LEU A 315 -21.39 3.10 7.32
CA LEU A 315 -20.20 2.36 7.72
C LEU A 315 -20.35 0.88 7.41
N LEU A 316 -19.26 0.23 7.03
CA LEU A 316 -19.25 -1.21 6.82
C LEU A 316 -19.49 -1.99 8.13
N GLU A 317 -19.07 -1.43 9.26
CA GLU A 317 -19.35 -1.92 10.61
C GLU A 317 -19.70 -0.75 11.53
N ALA A 318 -20.63 -0.96 12.48
CA ALA A 318 -20.97 0.11 13.41
C ALA A 318 -19.73 0.53 14.24
N ALA A 319 -19.54 1.82 14.45
CA ALA A 319 -18.42 2.34 15.22
C ALA A 319 -18.45 1.76 16.65
N ALA A 320 -17.44 1.00 17.07
CA ALA A 320 -17.48 0.34 18.37
C ALA A 320 -17.01 1.29 19.49
N LEU A 321 -17.59 1.19 20.69
CA LEU A 321 -17.10 1.91 21.87
C LEU A 321 -16.70 0.89 22.94
N LYS A 322 -15.38 0.71 23.13
CA LYS A 322 -14.78 -0.26 24.05
C LYS A 322 -13.87 0.47 25.04
N ASN A 323 -14.13 0.30 26.35
CA ASN A 323 -13.35 0.94 27.42
C ASN A 323 -13.20 2.47 27.28
N GLY A 324 -14.18 3.14 26.67
CA GLY A 324 -14.14 4.60 26.43
C GLY A 324 -13.41 5.02 25.16
N VAL A 325 -12.87 4.07 24.39
CA VAL A 325 -12.21 4.31 23.10
C VAL A 325 -13.16 3.94 21.96
N THR A 326 -13.32 4.86 21.01
CA THR A 326 -14.09 4.62 19.78
C THR A 326 -13.20 3.93 18.75
N PHE A 327 -13.71 2.89 18.13
CA PHE A 327 -13.06 2.17 17.05
C PHE A 327 -13.92 2.21 15.79
N MET A 328 -13.25 2.21 14.65
CA MET A 328 -13.88 2.20 13.32
C MET A 328 -13.13 1.20 12.44
N ALA A 329 -13.84 0.55 11.51
CA ALA A 329 -13.18 -0.32 10.55
C ALA A 329 -12.16 0.48 9.73
N ALA A 330 -11.00 -0.11 9.45
CA ALA A 330 -9.91 0.55 8.74
C ALA A 330 -10.38 1.12 7.39
N ASP A 331 -11.17 0.37 6.62
CA ASP A 331 -11.76 0.81 5.35
C ASP A 331 -12.55 2.12 5.48
N ASP A 332 -13.48 2.14 6.44
CA ASP A 332 -14.34 3.31 6.68
C ASP A 332 -13.50 4.51 7.14
N LEU A 333 -12.53 4.27 8.03
CA LEU A 333 -11.68 5.31 8.57
C LEU A 333 -10.80 5.93 7.48
N LEU A 334 -10.14 5.11 6.67
CA LEU A 334 -9.30 5.56 5.55
C LEU A 334 -10.13 6.35 4.53
N LEU A 335 -11.31 5.86 4.16
CA LEU A 335 -12.21 6.55 3.24
C LEU A 335 -12.70 7.89 3.79
N LEU A 336 -13.15 7.92 5.05
CA LEU A 336 -13.72 9.12 5.67
C LEU A 336 -12.66 10.21 5.88
N SER A 337 -11.46 9.81 6.29
CA SER A 337 -10.29 10.69 6.45
C SER A 337 -9.58 11.01 5.14
N GLY A 338 -9.95 10.36 4.03
CA GLY A 338 -9.27 10.50 2.75
C GLY A 338 -7.78 10.17 2.87
N ALA A 339 -7.44 9.11 3.59
CA ALA A 339 -6.08 8.63 3.77
C ALA A 339 -5.78 7.44 2.84
N LYS A 340 -4.51 7.28 2.49
CA LYS A 340 -4.01 6.15 1.69
C LYS A 340 -3.47 5.07 2.62
N LEU A 341 -3.91 3.83 2.43
CA LEU A 341 -3.30 2.68 3.07
C LEU A 341 -1.91 2.42 2.49
N VAL A 342 -0.96 2.11 3.36
CA VAL A 342 0.39 1.66 3.01
C VAL A 342 0.71 0.38 3.77
N GLU A 343 1.63 -0.42 3.23
CA GLU A 343 2.12 -1.64 3.86
C GLU A 343 3.28 -1.38 4.83
#